data_AF-A0A5S4H5S8-F1
#
_entry.id   AF-A0A5S4H5S8-F1
#
_cell.length_a   1.000
_cell.length_b   1.000
_cell.length_c   1.000
_cell.angle_alpha   90.00
_cell.angle_beta   90.00
_cell.angle_gamma   90.00
#
_symmetry.space_group_name_H-M   'P 1'
#
loop_
_entity.id
_entity.type
_entity.pdbx_description
1 polymer ?
#
loop_
_entity_poly.entity_id
_entity_poly.type
_entity_poly.pdbx_seq_one_letter_code
_entity_poly.pdbx_strand_id
1 'polypeptide(L)'
;MGLREMKKQQTRQNISNQATRLFLRHGFDRVTIADVAAAAQVAKMTVTNYFPRKEDLALDLHEEFTGLLARTVAGRAPGESALAALRRAFLAAADRQDPVIGFSGPDFARMIVESPALVARLREFHEEREDALAAVLAEGADG
;
A
#
# COMPACT_ATOMS: atom_id res chain seq x y z
N MET A 1 -0.46 -1.63 -23.28
CA MET A 1 0.43 -0.91 -22.34
C MET A 1 1.74 -0.60 -23.05
N GLY A 2 2.15 0.67 -23.09
CA GLY A 2 3.33 1.10 -23.85
C GLY A 2 4.63 0.97 -23.05
N LEU A 3 5.77 0.91 -23.75
CA LEU A 3 7.13 0.83 -23.16
C LEU A 3 7.41 1.92 -22.11
N ARG A 4 6.77 3.10 -22.24
CA ARG A 4 6.87 4.21 -21.28
C ARG A 4 6.23 3.88 -19.93
N GLU A 5 5.04 3.29 -19.92
CA GLU A 5 4.34 2.90 -18.69
C GLU A 5 5.08 1.77 -17.98
N MET A 6 5.63 0.81 -18.74
CA MET A 6 6.46 -0.25 -18.17
C MET A 6 7.72 0.30 -17.49
N LYS A 7 8.44 1.21 -18.16
CA LYS A 7 9.63 1.86 -17.57
C LYS A 7 9.29 2.67 -16.31
N LYS A 8 8.13 3.34 -16.32
CA LYS A 8 7.61 4.10 -15.18
C LYS A 8 7.36 3.19 -13.97
N GLN A 9 6.64 2.08 -14.16
CA GLN A 9 6.39 1.09 -13.12
C GLN A 9 7.68 0.46 -12.59
N GLN A 10 8.60 0.10 -13.48
CA GLN A 10 9.88 -0.50 -13.09
C GLN A 10 10.73 0.44 -12.23
N THR A 11 10.74 1.73 -12.56
CA THR A 11 11.45 2.77 -11.79
C THR A 11 10.83 2.92 -10.41
N ARG A 12 9.49 3.03 -10.35
CA ARG A 12 8.74 3.12 -9.08
C ARG A 12 9.03 1.93 -8.17
N GLN A 13 9.00 0.70 -8.70
CA GLN A 13 9.30 -0.51 -7.95
C GLN A 13 10.75 -0.56 -7.46
N ASN A 14 11.72 -0.14 -8.27
CA ASN A 14 13.13 -0.09 -7.86
C ASN A 14 13.32 0.85 -6.66
N ILE A 15 12.73 2.05 -6.72
CA ILE A 15 12.79 3.03 -5.63
C ILE A 15 12.20 2.45 -4.34
N SER A 16 11.01 1.87 -4.43
CA SER A 16 10.32 1.22 -3.30
C SER A 16 11.16 0.11 -2.67
N ASN A 17 11.68 -0.82 -3.48
CA ASN A 17 12.50 -1.92 -2.99
C ASN A 17 13.77 -1.45 -2.26
N GLN A 18 14.43 -0.41 -2.77
CA GLN A 18 15.61 0.16 -2.11
C GLN A 18 15.24 0.88 -0.82
N ALA A 19 14.12 1.61 -0.81
CA ALA A 19 13.61 2.28 0.38
C ALA A 19 13.30 1.28 1.50
N THR A 20 12.52 0.22 1.21
CA THR A 20 12.20 -0.83 2.18
C THR A 20 13.47 -1.46 2.77
N ARG A 21 14.47 -1.78 1.94
CA ARG A 21 15.74 -2.35 2.42
C ARG A 21 16.49 -1.41 3.35
N LEU A 22 16.55 -0.12 3.02
CA LEU A 22 17.21 0.88 3.85
C LEU A 22 16.45 1.11 5.15
N PHE A 23 15.13 1.23 5.11
CA PHE A 23 14.30 1.43 6.30
C PHE A 23 14.39 0.25 7.27
N LEU A 24 14.34 -0.99 6.77
CA LEU A 24 14.50 -2.19 7.61
C LEU A 24 15.90 -2.28 8.23
N ARG A 25 16.94 -1.85 7.53
CA ARG A 25 18.33 -1.96 8.01
C ARG A 25 18.71 -0.84 8.98
N HIS A 26 18.28 0.39 8.71
CA HIS A 26 18.76 1.59 9.39
C HIS A 26 17.68 2.28 10.23
N GLY A 27 16.43 1.82 10.15
CA GLY A 27 15.26 2.46 10.75
C GLY A 27 14.68 3.53 9.84
N PHE A 28 13.34 3.64 9.83
CA PHE A 28 12.62 4.61 8.99
C PHE A 28 13.14 6.03 9.24
N ASP A 29 13.20 6.48 10.50
CA ASP A 29 13.52 7.89 10.83
C ASP A 29 14.92 8.32 10.38
N ARG A 30 15.90 7.40 10.35
CA ARG A 30 17.30 7.72 10.03
C ARG A 30 17.59 7.82 8.54
N VAL A 31 16.78 7.19 7.69
CA VAL A 31 16.98 7.17 6.24
C VAL A 31 16.35 8.40 5.60
N THR A 32 17.06 9.07 4.72
CA THR A 32 16.55 10.23 3.98
C THR A 32 16.10 9.85 2.56
N ILE A 33 15.29 10.70 1.93
CA ILE A 33 14.94 10.56 0.50
C ILE A 33 16.20 10.60 -0.38
N ALA A 34 17.24 11.33 0.03
CA ALA A 34 18.49 11.39 -0.69
C ALA A 34 19.24 10.05 -0.66
N ASP A 35 19.23 9.34 0.49
CA ASP A 35 19.83 8.01 0.63
C ASP A 35 19.11 7.00 -0.28
N VAL A 36 17.77 7.05 -0.30
CA VAL A 36 16.96 6.21 -1.19
C VAL A 36 17.25 6.51 -2.66
N ALA A 37 17.34 7.79 -3.03
CA ALA A 37 17.63 8.21 -4.40
C ALA A 37 19.02 7.72 -4.86
N ALA A 38 20.03 7.83 -3.99
CA ALA A 38 21.37 7.32 -4.23
C ALA A 38 21.38 5.79 -4.41
N ALA A 39 20.69 5.05 -3.53
CA ALA A 39 20.58 3.60 -3.61
C ALA A 39 19.81 3.12 -4.85
N ALA A 40 18.80 3.87 -5.29
CA ALA A 40 18.01 3.58 -6.48
C ALA A 40 18.65 4.12 -7.78
N GLN A 41 19.79 4.83 -7.69
CA GLN A 41 20.49 5.46 -8.81
C GLN A 41 19.62 6.42 -9.62
N VAL A 42 18.81 7.21 -8.92
CA VAL A 42 17.94 8.23 -9.51
C VAL A 42 18.17 9.59 -8.85
N ALA A 43 17.70 10.67 -9.48
CA ALA A 43 17.71 11.98 -8.84
C ALA A 43 16.70 12.02 -7.68
N LYS A 44 16.97 12.82 -6.65
CA LYS A 44 16.02 13.08 -5.55
C LYS A 44 14.64 13.51 -6.07
N MET A 45 14.62 14.36 -7.11
CA MET A 45 13.37 14.79 -7.74
C MET A 45 12.59 13.63 -8.35
N THR A 46 13.27 12.63 -8.90
CA THR A 46 12.60 11.43 -9.43
C THR A 46 11.88 10.70 -8.31
N VAL A 47 12.49 10.56 -7.13
CA VAL A 47 11.83 9.94 -5.98
C VAL A 47 10.60 10.73 -5.55
N THR A 48 10.72 12.05 -5.36
CA THR A 48 9.59 12.88 -4.92
C THR A 48 8.46 12.99 -5.94
N ASN A 49 8.75 12.81 -7.24
CA ASN A 49 7.74 12.71 -8.29
C ASN A 49 6.87 11.45 -8.17
N TYR A 50 7.46 10.33 -7.73
CA TYR A 50 6.73 9.08 -7.53
C TYR A 50 6.09 9.00 -6.14
N PHE A 51 6.76 9.57 -5.13
CA PHE A 51 6.43 9.45 -3.72
C PHE A 51 6.51 10.83 -3.06
N PRO A 52 5.38 11.56 -2.99
CA PRO A 52 5.35 12.91 -2.43
C PRO A 52 5.80 12.97 -0.97
N ARG A 53 5.49 11.93 -0.18
CA ARG A 53 5.90 11.81 1.22
C ARG A 53 6.87 10.64 1.40
N LYS A 54 7.72 10.72 2.43
CA LYS A 54 8.65 9.64 2.78
C LYS A 54 7.89 8.40 3.27
N GLU A 55 6.77 8.62 3.95
CA GLU A 55 5.87 7.58 4.44
C GLU A 55 5.26 6.80 3.27
N ASP A 56 5.00 7.45 2.14
CA ASP A 56 4.49 6.78 0.92
C ASP A 56 5.53 5.82 0.31
N LEU A 57 6.83 6.03 0.56
CA LEU A 57 7.88 5.06 0.18
C LEU A 57 7.85 3.81 1.06
N ALA A 58 7.50 3.95 2.34
CA ALA A 58 7.43 2.83 3.27
C ALA A 58 6.13 2.05 3.09
N LEU A 59 5.04 2.73 2.72
CA LEU A 59 3.70 2.19 2.56
C LEU A 59 3.29 2.13 1.09
N ASP A 60 4.17 1.56 0.25
CA ASP A 60 3.97 1.45 -1.21
C ASP A 60 2.84 0.51 -1.66
N LEU A 61 1.99 0.10 -0.72
CA LEU A 61 0.78 -0.70 -0.95
C LEU A 61 -0.48 0.17 -0.96
N HIS A 62 -0.34 1.50 -0.97
CA HIS A 62 -1.44 2.45 -0.84
C HIS A 62 -2.66 2.12 -1.71
N GLU A 63 -2.52 2.14 -3.04
CA GLU A 63 -3.64 1.91 -3.98
C GLU A 63 -4.22 0.50 -3.87
N GLU A 64 -3.35 -0.48 -3.59
CA GLU A 64 -3.78 -1.85 -3.39
C GLU A 64 -4.62 -1.96 -2.11
N PHE A 65 -4.13 -1.40 -1.01
CA PHE A 65 -4.73 -1.43 0.32
C PHE A 65 -6.04 -0.62 0.40
N THR A 66 -6.04 0.63 -0.06
CA THR A 66 -7.22 1.52 0.02
C THR A 66 -8.34 1.03 -0.90
N GLY A 67 -8.03 0.49 -2.06
CA GLY A 67 -9.04 -0.01 -2.99
C GLY A 67 -9.47 -1.47 -2.77
N LEU A 68 -8.77 -2.26 -1.95
CA LEU A 68 -9.01 -3.71 -1.84
C LEU A 68 -10.46 -4.04 -1.44
N LEU A 69 -10.98 -3.38 -0.39
CA LEU A 69 -12.32 -3.68 0.12
C LEU A 69 -13.40 -3.27 -0.89
N ALA A 70 -13.28 -2.05 -1.44
CA ALA A 70 -14.18 -1.53 -2.46
C ALA A 70 -14.22 -2.44 -3.70
N ARG A 71 -13.06 -2.82 -4.26
CA ARG A 71 -12.98 -3.74 -5.41
C ARG A 71 -13.57 -5.12 -5.10
N THR A 72 -13.34 -5.63 -3.89
CA THR A 72 -13.89 -6.93 -3.46
C THR A 72 -15.41 -6.91 -3.42
N VAL A 73 -16.00 -5.84 -2.88
CA VAL A 73 -17.45 -5.69 -2.75
C VAL A 73 -18.10 -5.36 -4.09
N ALA A 74 -17.46 -4.55 -4.94
CA ALA A 74 -17.94 -4.26 -6.29
C ALA A 74 -17.90 -5.50 -7.21
N GLY A 75 -16.89 -6.36 -7.06
CA GLY A 75 -16.73 -7.58 -7.85
C GLY A 75 -17.40 -8.83 -7.26
N ARG A 76 -18.30 -8.69 -6.29
CA ARG A 76 -18.99 -9.82 -5.65
C ARG A 76 -19.93 -10.55 -6.61
N ALA A 77 -20.16 -11.84 -6.38
CA ALA A 77 -21.09 -12.61 -7.21
C ALA A 77 -22.54 -12.12 -7.03
N PRO A 78 -23.43 -12.23 -8.05
CA PRO A 78 -24.84 -11.93 -7.88
C PRO A 78 -25.45 -12.71 -6.71
N GLY A 79 -26.10 -12.01 -5.78
CA GLY A 79 -26.67 -12.60 -4.56
C GLY A 79 -25.67 -12.88 -3.43
N GLU A 80 -24.36 -12.66 -3.64
CA GLU A 80 -23.37 -12.69 -2.57
C GLU A 80 -23.48 -11.40 -1.73
N SER A 81 -23.54 -11.53 -0.40
CA SER A 81 -23.51 -10.35 0.48
C SER A 81 -22.11 -9.73 0.51
N ALA A 82 -22.02 -8.42 0.76
CA ALA A 82 -20.74 -7.73 0.90
C ALA A 82 -19.85 -8.39 1.97
N LEU A 83 -20.43 -8.78 3.11
CA LEU A 83 -19.71 -9.47 4.19
C LEU A 83 -19.17 -10.83 3.74
N ALA A 84 -19.93 -11.61 2.95
CA ALA A 84 -19.48 -12.89 2.43
C ALA A 84 -18.29 -12.72 1.46
N ALA A 85 -18.37 -11.74 0.56
CA ALA A 85 -17.29 -11.41 -0.37
C ALA A 85 -16.00 -11.00 0.37
N LEU A 86 -16.12 -10.11 1.37
CA LEU A 86 -15.00 -9.68 2.21
C LEU A 86 -14.39 -10.84 3.00
N ARG A 87 -15.22 -11.69 3.61
CA ARG A 87 -14.75 -12.87 4.35
C ARG A 87 -13.98 -13.82 3.45
N ARG A 88 -14.49 -14.11 2.25
CA ARG A 88 -13.83 -14.96 1.25
C ARG A 88 -12.47 -14.38 0.84
N ALA A 89 -12.42 -13.10 0.53
CA ALA A 89 -11.17 -12.42 0.16
C ALA A 89 -10.15 -12.44 1.31
N PHE A 90 -10.59 -12.19 2.53
CA PHE A 90 -9.73 -12.23 3.72
C PHE A 90 -9.13 -13.62 3.95
N LEU A 91 -9.94 -14.69 3.89
CA LEU A 91 -9.45 -16.05 4.06
C LEU A 91 -8.43 -16.43 2.97
N ALA A 92 -8.72 -16.11 1.71
CA ALA A 92 -7.79 -16.37 0.62
C ALA A 92 -6.48 -15.56 0.73
N ALA A 93 -6.54 -14.34 1.29
CA ALA A 93 -5.36 -13.54 1.58
C ALA A 93 -4.57 -14.10 2.77
N ALA A 94 -5.25 -14.61 3.81
CA ALA A 94 -4.62 -15.22 4.97
C ALA A 94 -3.89 -16.52 4.62
N ASP A 95 -4.51 -17.37 3.79
CA ASP A 95 -3.90 -18.62 3.31
C ASP A 95 -2.61 -18.36 2.50
N ARG A 96 -2.56 -17.24 1.79
CA ARG A 96 -1.39 -16.80 1.02
C ARG A 96 -0.40 -15.97 1.83
N GLN A 97 -0.70 -15.69 3.10
CA GLN A 97 0.04 -14.76 3.95
C GLN A 97 0.30 -13.42 3.25
N ASP A 98 -0.76 -12.81 2.71
CA ASP A 98 -0.69 -11.61 1.90
C ASP A 98 -0.25 -10.38 2.74
N PRO A 99 0.85 -9.70 2.36
CA PRO A 99 1.34 -8.52 3.07
C PRO A 99 0.33 -7.39 3.24
N VAL A 100 -0.61 -7.24 2.28
CA VAL A 100 -1.62 -6.18 2.27
C VAL A 100 -2.56 -6.26 3.47
N ILE A 101 -2.82 -7.46 3.99
CA ILE A 101 -3.69 -7.65 5.17
C ILE A 101 -2.90 -7.78 6.48
N GLY A 102 -1.60 -7.48 6.47
CA GLY A 102 -0.76 -7.45 7.67
C GLY A 102 0.25 -8.59 7.80
N PHE A 103 0.40 -9.45 6.79
CA PHE A 103 1.44 -10.50 6.78
C PHE A 103 2.79 -10.03 6.19
N SER A 104 3.11 -8.75 6.31
CA SER A 104 4.35 -8.14 5.82
C SER A 104 5.62 -8.55 6.58
N GLY A 105 5.48 -9.39 7.61
CA GLY A 105 6.56 -9.92 8.43
C GLY A 105 6.84 -9.08 9.68
N PRO A 106 7.48 -9.68 10.71
CA PRO A 106 7.62 -9.04 12.02
C PRO A 106 8.49 -7.79 12.00
N ASP A 107 9.52 -7.73 11.14
CA ASP A 107 10.42 -6.58 11.08
C ASP A 107 9.76 -5.36 10.41
N PHE A 108 8.94 -5.59 9.39
CA PHE A 108 8.18 -4.51 8.76
C PHE A 108 7.07 -4.00 9.69
N ALA A 109 6.36 -4.91 10.37
CA ALA A 109 5.39 -4.54 11.39
C ALA A 109 6.05 -3.72 12.51
N ARG A 110 7.23 -4.15 12.99
CA ARG A 110 8.02 -3.41 13.99
C ARG A 110 8.38 -2.01 13.51
N MET A 111 8.90 -1.89 12.29
CA MET A 111 9.25 -0.60 11.68
C MET A 111 8.07 0.38 11.65
N ILE A 112 6.87 -0.10 11.33
CA ILE A 112 5.66 0.73 11.35
C ILE A 112 5.32 1.17 12.77
N VAL A 113 5.22 0.24 13.71
CA VAL A 113 4.75 0.56 15.08
C VAL A 113 5.73 1.43 15.86
N GLU A 114 7.02 1.36 15.54
CA GLU A 114 8.07 2.17 16.16
C GLU A 114 8.13 3.61 15.63
N SER A 115 7.51 3.90 14.48
CA SER A 115 7.50 5.25 13.89
C SER A 115 6.11 5.89 13.98
N PRO A 116 5.93 6.94 14.80
CA PRO A 116 4.65 7.66 14.90
C PRO A 116 4.15 8.21 13.56
N ALA A 117 5.07 8.61 12.67
CA ALA A 117 4.75 9.09 11.32
C ALA A 117 4.14 7.99 10.45
N LEU A 118 4.68 6.76 10.52
CA LEU A 118 4.12 5.62 9.79
C LEU A 118 2.78 5.18 10.36
N VAL A 119 2.62 5.18 11.69
CA VAL A 119 1.32 4.90 12.32
C VAL A 119 0.27 5.92 11.89
N ALA A 120 0.60 7.21 11.89
CA ALA A 120 -0.31 8.26 11.43
C ALA A 120 -0.70 8.07 9.96
N ARG A 121 0.28 7.81 9.08
CA ARG A 121 -0.01 7.58 7.66
C ARG A 121 -0.84 6.32 7.41
N LEU A 122 -0.61 5.25 8.17
CA LEU A 122 -1.41 4.04 8.09
C LEU A 122 -2.87 4.31 8.49
N ARG A 123 -3.13 5.17 9.48
CA ARG A 123 -4.50 5.59 9.84
C ARG A 123 -5.18 6.33 8.70
N GLU A 124 -4.49 7.27 8.05
CA GLU A 124 -5.01 7.94 6.84
C GLU A 124 -5.40 6.92 5.77
N PHE A 125 -4.60 5.87 5.55
CA PHE A 125 -4.95 4.81 4.58
C PHE A 125 -6.18 4.00 5.01
N HIS A 126 -6.36 3.76 6.30
CA HIS A 126 -7.55 3.09 6.80
C HIS A 126 -8.81 3.92 6.58
N GLU A 127 -8.75 5.23 6.82
CA GLU A 127 -9.85 6.17 6.57
C GLU A 127 -10.21 6.18 5.08
N GLU A 128 -9.22 6.37 4.20
CA GLU A 128 -9.45 6.35 2.74
C GLU A 128 -10.05 5.01 2.26
N ARG A 129 -9.64 3.90 2.87
CA ARG A 129 -10.17 2.56 2.57
C ARG A 129 -11.63 2.40 3.01
N GLU A 130 -11.98 2.96 4.16
CA GLU A 130 -13.34 2.96 4.67
C GLU A 130 -14.27 3.82 3.80
N ASP A 131 -13.82 5.01 3.40
CA ASP A 131 -14.55 5.90 2.49
C ASP A 131 -14.83 5.22 1.14
N ALA A 132 -13.81 4.58 0.56
CA ALA A 132 -13.95 3.85 -0.70
C ALA A 132 -14.94 2.68 -0.59
N LEU A 133 -14.93 1.96 0.53
CA LEU A 133 -15.89 0.88 0.79
C LEU A 133 -17.30 1.41 0.98
N ALA A 134 -17.46 2.51 1.74
CA ALA A 134 -18.75 3.13 2.00
C ALA A 134 -19.42 3.60 0.70
N ALA A 135 -18.66 4.21 -0.22
CA ALA A 135 -19.16 4.62 -1.53
C ALA A 135 -19.78 3.44 -2.31
N VAL A 136 -19.07 2.31 -2.41
CA VAL A 136 -19.56 1.12 -3.12
C VAL A 136 -20.78 0.49 -2.44
N LEU A 137 -20.84 0.53 -1.11
CA LEU A 137 -22.00 0.02 -0.37
C LEU A 137 -23.25 0.87 -0.57
N ALA A 138 -23.09 2.20 -0.63
CA ALA A 138 -24.20 3.11 -0.88
C ALA A 138 -24.81 2.90 -2.28
N GLU A 139 -23.98 2.74 -3.32
CA GLU A 139 -24.44 2.45 -4.68
C GLU A 139 -25.24 1.14 -4.78
N GLY A 140 -24.91 0.15 -3.95
CA GLY A 140 -25.58 -1.15 -3.93
C GLY A 140 -26.81 -1.25 -3.03
N ALA A 141 -27.16 -0.19 -2.29
CA ALA A 141 -28.34 -0.14 -1.42
C ALA A 141 -29.57 0.46 -2.11
N ASP A 142 -29.38 1.12 -3.26
CA ASP A 142 -30.42 1.81 -4.05
C ASP A 142 -31.04 0.93 -5.16
N GLY A 143 -30.81 -0.39 -5.16
CA GLY A 143 -31.36 -1.34 -6.14
C GLY A 143 -31.83 -2.64 -5.51
#